data_AF-A0A0W7TIW0-F1
#
_entry.id   AF-A0A0W7TIW0-F1
#
_cell.length_a   1.000
_cell.length_b   1.000
_cell.length_c   1.000
_cell.angle_alpha   90.00
_cell.angle_beta   90.00
_cell.angle_gamma   90.00
#
_symmetry.space_group_name_H-M   'P 1'
#
loop_
_entity.id
_entity.type
_entity.pdbx_description
1 polymer ?
#
loop_
_entity_poly.entity_id
_entity_poly.type
_entity_poly.pdbx_seq_one_letter_code
_entity_poly.pdbx_strand_id
1 'polypeptide(L)'
;MLGTGVHAGKPYKPLMSWAEANKEALAGKQTVLFICCLYKGERAKAELDKIKASMPVEFGKDDFSAFFPDKDEQKDGVGISMAAFAEKLRA
;
A
#
# COMPACT_ATOMS: atom_id res chain seq x y z
N MET A 1 2.60 2.64 -9.32
CA MET A 1 1.60 2.32 -8.27
C MET A 1 1.51 0.81 -8.12
N LEU A 2 1.50 0.31 -6.89
CA LEU A 2 1.41 -1.10 -6.53
C LEU A 2 0.21 -1.29 -5.60
N GLY A 3 -0.54 -2.38 -5.81
CA GLY A 3 -1.76 -2.68 -5.08
C GLY A 3 -1.83 -4.13 -4.69
N THR A 4 -2.17 -4.42 -3.44
CA THR A 4 -2.25 -5.81 -2.96
C THR A 4 -3.39 -6.02 -1.98
N GLY A 5 -4.07 -7.16 -2.11
CA GLY A 5 -4.91 -7.67 -1.03
C GLY A 5 -4.03 -8.35 0.02
N VAL A 6 -4.42 -8.26 1.28
CA VAL A 6 -3.75 -8.95 2.38
C VAL A 6 -4.55 -10.20 2.76
N HIS A 7 -3.90 -11.35 2.71
CA HIS A 7 -4.48 -12.62 3.16
C HIS A 7 -3.57 -13.26 4.20
N ALA A 8 -4.12 -13.56 5.38
CA ALA A 8 -3.36 -14.10 6.52
C ALA A 8 -2.09 -13.27 6.85
N GLY A 9 -2.22 -11.94 6.80
CA GLY A 9 -1.12 -11.00 7.07
C GLY A 9 -0.02 -10.96 6.01
N LYS A 10 -0.25 -11.58 4.84
CA LYS A 10 0.71 -11.62 3.73
C LYS A 10 0.17 -10.93 2.48
N PRO A 11 1.02 -10.20 1.74
CA PRO A 11 0.63 -9.62 0.47
C PRO A 11 0.50 -10.71 -0.60
N TYR A 12 -0.26 -10.42 -1.65
CA TYR A 12 -0.42 -11.31 -2.80
C TYR A 12 0.93 -11.68 -3.43
N LYS A 13 1.27 -12.98 -3.40
CA LYS A 13 2.59 -13.49 -3.80
C LYS A 13 3.02 -13.08 -5.22
N PRO A 14 2.15 -13.11 -6.25
CA PRO A 14 2.55 -12.68 -7.60
C PRO A 14 3.00 -11.22 -7.68
N LEU A 15 2.42 -10.31 -6.88
CA LEU A 15 2.90 -8.93 -6.82
C LEU A 15 4.33 -8.87 -6.28
N MET A 16 4.61 -9.63 -5.22
CA MET A 16 5.95 -9.67 -4.61
C MET A 16 6.98 -10.20 -5.62
N SER A 17 6.66 -11.29 -6.31
CA SER A 17 7.54 -11.84 -7.34
C SER A 17 7.75 -10.88 -8.51
N TRP A 18 6.69 -10.19 -8.95
CA TRP A 18 6.80 -9.18 -9.99
C TRP A 18 7.66 -7.99 -9.55
N ALA A 19 7.46 -7.49 -8.32
CA ALA A 19 8.21 -6.36 -7.79
C ALA A 19 9.71 -6.70 -7.63
N GLU A 20 10.05 -7.90 -7.17
CA GLU A 20 11.44 -8.38 -7.13
C GLU A 20 12.07 -8.44 -8.52
N ALA A 21 11.36 -9.00 -9.49
CA ALA A 21 11.85 -9.12 -10.88
C ALA A 21 12.02 -7.75 -11.58
N ASN A 22 11.37 -6.70 -11.08
CA ASN A 22 11.38 -5.36 -11.65
C ASN A 22 12.03 -4.32 -10.73
N LYS A 23 12.70 -4.74 -9.65
CA LYS A 23 13.20 -3.83 -8.61
C LYS A 23 14.11 -2.73 -9.14
N GLU A 24 14.98 -3.05 -10.09
CA GLU A 24 15.89 -2.09 -10.72
C GLU A 24 15.13 -1.04 -11.55
N ALA A 25 14.07 -1.46 -12.24
CA ALA A 25 13.22 -0.57 -13.02
C ALA A 25 12.31 0.31 -12.15
N LEU A 26 12.12 -0.08 -10.88
CA LEU A 26 11.36 0.65 -9.86
C LEU A 26 12.27 1.56 -9.02
N ALA A 27 13.58 1.32 -9.01
CA ALA A 27 14.54 2.14 -8.27
C ALA A 27 14.47 3.61 -8.69
N GLY A 28 14.41 4.51 -7.71
CA GLY A 28 14.32 5.95 -7.93
C GLY A 28 12.98 6.44 -8.48
N LYS A 29 11.99 5.56 -8.69
CA LYS A 29 10.63 5.96 -9.04
C LYS A 29 9.79 6.12 -7.79
N GLN A 30 8.91 7.12 -7.80
CA GLN A 30 7.92 7.26 -6.76
C GLN A 30 7.03 6.01 -6.72
N THR A 31 7.07 5.32 -5.58
CA THR A 31 6.31 4.12 -5.33
C THR A 31 5.14 4.43 -4.42
N VAL A 32 3.96 4.00 -4.86
CA VAL A 32 2.74 4.14 -4.09
C VAL A 32 2.20 2.76 -3.82
N LEU A 33 1.98 2.43 -2.54
CA LEU A 33 1.44 1.15 -2.11
C LEU A 33 0.04 1.34 -1.54
N PHE A 34 -0.93 0.59 -2.06
CA PHE A 34 -2.21 0.44 -1.38
C PHE A 34 -2.45 -1.00 -0.97
N ILE A 35 -2.95 -1.18 0.26
CA ILE A 35 -3.39 -2.48 0.74
C ILE A 35 -4.91 -2.50 0.92
N CYS A 36 -5.54 -3.56 0.42
CA CYS A 36 -6.90 -3.92 0.81
C CYS A 36 -6.79 -4.88 2.01
N CYS A 37 -7.24 -4.44 3.18
CA CYS A 37 -7.09 -5.16 4.45
C CYS A 37 -8.42 -5.25 5.17
N LEU A 38 -8.57 -6.22 6.09
CA LEU A 38 -9.79 -6.36 6.90
C LEU A 38 -9.80 -5.45 8.13
N TYR A 39 -8.63 -4.89 8.50
CA TYR A 39 -8.46 -4.13 9.72
C TYR A 39 -8.70 -2.63 9.50
N LYS A 40 -8.97 -1.93 10.60
CA LYS A 40 -9.17 -0.46 10.66
C LYS A 40 -8.19 0.18 11.67
N GLY A 41 -8.02 1.50 11.57
CA GLY A 41 -7.25 2.30 12.53
C GLY A 41 -5.80 1.81 12.72
N GLU A 42 -5.33 1.80 13.96
CA GLU A 42 -3.95 1.43 14.31
C GLU A 42 -3.56 0.01 13.86
N ARG A 43 -4.50 -0.94 13.82
CA ARG A 43 -4.22 -2.29 13.35
C ARG A 43 -3.94 -2.33 11.85
N ALA A 44 -4.71 -1.58 11.08
CA ALA A 44 -4.50 -1.48 9.63
C ALA A 44 -3.20 -0.74 9.30
N LYS A 45 -2.87 0.29 10.09
CA LYS A 45 -1.58 0.98 10.01
C LYS A 45 -0.40 0.04 10.28
N ALA A 46 -0.47 -0.74 11.36
CA ALA A 46 0.55 -1.73 11.68
C ALA A 46 0.66 -2.83 10.62
N GLU A 47 -0.44 -3.24 10.00
CA GLU A 47 -0.42 -4.18 8.88
C GLU A 47 0.22 -3.55 7.64
N LEU A 48 -0.15 -2.31 7.29
CA LEU A 48 0.47 -1.56 6.20
C LEU A 48 1.98 -1.42 6.37
N ASP A 49 2.45 -1.06 7.56
CA ASP A 49 3.88 -0.94 7.85
C ASP A 49 4.60 -2.28 7.70
N LYS A 50 4.00 -3.38 8.16
CA LYS A 50 4.55 -4.73 7.97
C LYS A 50 4.61 -5.14 6.50
N ILE A 51 3.54 -4.88 5.74
CA ILE A 51 3.51 -5.19 4.31
C ILE A 51 4.55 -4.36 3.58
N LYS A 52 4.62 -3.06 3.84
CA LYS A 52 5.60 -2.15 3.27
C LYS A 52 7.03 -2.62 3.52
N ALA A 53 7.34 -3.02 4.77
CA ALA A 53 8.65 -3.55 5.13
C ALA A 53 8.98 -4.90 4.46
N SER A 54 7.97 -5.67 4.04
CA SER A 54 8.17 -6.96 3.34
C SER A 54 8.37 -6.83 1.84
N MET A 55 8.08 -5.65 1.27
CA MET A 55 8.18 -5.42 -0.17
C MET A 55 9.63 -5.52 -0.65
N PRO A 56 9.87 -6.06 -1.85
CA PRO A 56 11.22 -6.16 -2.44
C PRO A 56 11.72 -4.84 -3.05
N VAL A 57 11.05 -3.72 -2.74
CA VAL A 57 11.39 -2.38 -3.22
C VAL A 57 11.54 -1.45 -2.02
N GLU A 58 12.52 -0.55 -2.09
CA GLU A 58 12.70 0.47 -1.08
C GLU A 58 11.71 1.61 -1.29
N PHE A 59 11.14 2.11 -0.19
CA PHE A 59 10.23 3.24 -0.23
C PHE A 59 10.96 4.51 0.18
N GLY A 60 10.99 5.49 -0.72
CA GLY A 60 11.59 6.80 -0.52
C GLY A 60 10.76 7.75 0.34
N LYS A 61 11.29 8.97 0.53
CA LYS A 61 10.65 10.04 1.31
C LYS A 61 9.32 10.53 0.70
N ASP A 62 9.24 10.53 -0.63
CA ASP A 62 8.07 11.01 -1.39
C ASP A 62 7.08 9.88 -1.71
N ASP A 63 7.38 8.67 -1.24
CA ASP A 63 6.50 7.53 -1.38
C ASP A 63 5.44 7.54 -0.28
N PHE A 64 4.25 7.10 -0.65
CA PHE A 64 3.15 7.03 0.30
C PHE A 64 2.44 5.70 0.22
N SER A 65 1.82 5.34 1.35
CA SER A 65 1.10 4.09 1.49
C SER A 65 -0.25 4.35 2.12
N ALA A 66 -1.26 3.60 1.67
CA ALA A 66 -2.63 3.71 2.13
C ALA A 66 -3.24 2.33 2.38
N PHE A 67 -4.23 2.26 3.25
CA PHE A 67 -5.00 1.04 3.49
C PHE A 67 -6.50 1.32 3.32
N PHE A 68 -7.22 0.30 2.85
CA PHE A 68 -8.65 0.32 2.56
C PHE A 68 -9.31 -0.86 3.26
N PRO A 69 -10.09 -0.63 4.34
CA PRO A 69 -10.64 -1.69 5.19
C PRO A 69 -11.73 -2.57 4.54
N ASP A 70 -12.37 -2.11 3.46
CA ASP A 70 -13.37 -2.84 2.68
C ASP A 70 -13.73 -2.06 1.40
N LYS A 71 -14.59 -2.62 0.55
CA LYS A 71 -15.29 -1.90 -0.53
C LYS A 71 -16.17 -0.81 0.10
N ASP A 72 -15.73 0.45 0.02
CA ASP A 72 -16.53 1.66 0.27
C ASP A 72 -16.78 2.15 1.72
N GLU A 73 -15.91 1.90 2.70
CA GLU A 73 -16.10 2.54 4.02
C GLU A 73 -15.37 3.88 4.19
N GLN A 74 -16.11 4.96 3.93
CA GLN A 74 -15.90 6.26 4.59
C GLN A 74 -16.73 6.34 5.87
N LYS A 75 -16.10 6.23 7.05
CA LYS A 75 -16.29 7.11 8.22
C LYS A 75 -15.47 6.65 9.44
N ASP A 76 -14.97 7.63 10.19
CA ASP A 76 -14.42 7.51 11.56
C ASP A 76 -13.16 6.65 11.76
N GLY A 77 -12.09 6.97 11.03
CA GLY A 77 -10.74 6.66 11.50
C GLY A 77 -9.83 6.03 10.47
N VAL A 78 -9.29 6.90 9.61
CA VAL A 78 -8.15 6.69 8.70
C VAL A 78 -8.44 5.70 7.56
N GLY A 79 -9.10 6.20 6.52
CA GLY A 79 -8.91 5.74 5.15
C GLY A 79 -8.58 6.98 4.33
N ILE A 80 -7.46 7.00 3.60
CA ILE A 80 -7.27 8.06 2.60
C ILE A 80 -8.35 7.81 1.55
N SER A 81 -9.38 8.65 1.47
CA SER A 81 -10.42 8.49 0.44
C SER A 81 -9.74 8.37 -0.93
N MET A 82 -10.30 7.58 -1.86
CA MET A 82 -9.69 7.44 -3.19
C MET A 82 -9.50 8.80 -3.89
N ALA A 83 -10.32 9.80 -3.54
CA ALA A 83 -10.14 11.19 -3.96
C ALA A 83 -8.86 11.83 -3.36
N ALA A 84 -8.66 11.77 -2.04
CA ALA A 84 -7.45 12.28 -1.40
C ALA A 84 -6.18 11.53 -1.84
N PHE A 85 -6.31 10.24 -2.13
CA PHE A 85 -5.24 9.43 -2.72
C PHE A 85 -4.92 9.90 -4.15
N ALA A 86 -5.93 10.15 -4.96
CA ALA A 86 -5.78 10.67 -6.32
C ALA A 86 -5.21 12.10 -6.35
N GLU A 87 -5.54 12.95 -5.37
CA GLU A 87 -4.93 14.27 -5.23
C GLU A 87 -3.44 14.17 -4.90
N LYS A 88 -3.05 13.29 -3.97
CA LYS A 88 -1.63 13.03 -3.66
C LYS A 88 -0.83 12.45 -4.82
N LEU A 89 -1.47 11.72 -5.73
CA LEU A 89 -0.81 11.23 -6.95
C LEU A 89 -0.55 12.32 -7.99
N ARG A 90 -1.29 13.44 -7.93
CA ARG A 90 -1.23 14.52 -8.92
C ARG A 90 -0.32 15.68 -8.49
N ALA A 91 0.02 15.74 -7.20
CA ALA A 91 0.89 16.75 -6.60
C ALA A 91 2.36 16.33 -6.72
#